data_AF-Q5FYZ3-F1
#
_entry.id   AF-Q5FYZ3-F1
#
_cell.length_a   1.000
_cell.length_b   1.000
_cell.length_c   1.000
_cell.angle_alpha   90.00
_cell.angle_beta   90.00
_cell.angle_gamma   90.00
#
_symmetry.space_group_name_H-M   'P 1'
#
loop_
_entity.id
_entity.type
_entity.pdbx_description
1 polymer ?
#
loop_
_entity_poly.entity_id
_entity_poly.type
_entity_poly.pdbx_seq_one_letter_code
_entity_poly.pdbx_strand_id
1 'polypeptide(L)'
;MDKVVFLLFVLSLGVSSQPITDSQRLFSIAVSRVQHLHLLAQRLFGDFESSLQIEEQRQLNKIFLQDFCNSDYIISPIDKHETQRSSVLKLLSISYRLIESWEFPSRSLNGGSAQRYQISQKLSELMRGVQLLIKANQDGAEIFSDGVVPQLAPYGNYYQSLGEDESLRRSYELLACFKKDMHKVETYLTVAKCRLSPEANCTL
;
A
#
# COMPACT_ATOMS: atom_id res chain seq x y z
N MET A 1 62.21 0.81 -9.74
CA MET A 1 60.96 0.03 -9.96
C MET A 1 59.82 0.57 -9.10
N ASP A 2 59.83 1.86 -8.76
CA ASP A 2 59.13 2.33 -7.54
C ASP A 2 58.05 3.38 -7.79
N LYS A 3 57.77 3.71 -9.05
CA LYS A 3 56.74 4.69 -9.42
C LYS A 3 55.47 4.08 -10.02
N VAL A 4 55.54 2.85 -10.53
CA VAL A 4 54.40 2.17 -11.15
C VAL A 4 53.53 1.45 -10.12
N VAL A 5 54.13 0.96 -9.03
CA VAL A 5 53.41 0.26 -7.94
C VAL A 5 52.51 1.21 -7.15
N PHE A 6 52.91 2.49 -7.02
CA PHE A 6 52.13 3.48 -6.27
C PHE A 6 50.86 3.94 -7.01
N LEU A 7 50.86 3.88 -8.35
CA LEU A 7 49.70 4.24 -9.17
C LEU A 7 48.61 3.16 -9.19
N LEU A 8 48.97 1.90 -8.95
CA LEU A 8 48.01 0.79 -8.88
C LEU A 8 47.27 0.72 -7.54
N PHE A 9 47.85 1.27 -6.46
CA PHE A 9 47.23 1.24 -5.14
C PHE A 9 46.15 2.32 -4.94
N VAL A 10 46.12 3.35 -5.80
CA VAL A 10 45.15 4.46 -5.70
C VAL A 10 43.86 4.18 -6.49
N LEU A 11 43.83 3.14 -7.33
CA LEU A 11 42.68 2.82 -8.20
C LEU A 11 41.69 1.81 -7.61
N SER A 12 41.89 1.29 -6.39
CA SER A 12 41.07 0.20 -5.85
C SER A 12 40.30 0.50 -4.55
N LEU A 13 40.18 1.77 -4.13
CA LEU A 13 39.39 2.15 -2.94
C LEU A 13 38.30 3.19 -3.23
N GLY A 14 37.69 3.06 -4.41
CA GLY A 14 36.51 3.83 -4.81
C GLY A 14 35.25 2.98 -4.89
N VAL A 15 35.06 1.97 -4.02
CA VAL A 15 33.70 1.49 -3.77
C VAL A 15 33.03 2.58 -2.94
N SER A 16 32.39 3.51 -3.64
CA SER A 16 31.46 4.44 -3.00
C SER A 16 30.33 3.60 -2.43
N SER A 17 30.44 3.23 -1.14
CA SER A 17 29.28 2.91 -0.35
C SER A 17 28.53 4.23 -0.17
N GLN A 18 27.74 4.61 -1.18
CA GLN A 18 26.80 5.71 -1.02
C GLN A 18 25.96 5.38 0.22
N PRO A 19 25.95 6.25 1.24
CA PRO A 19 25.08 6.03 2.38
C PRO A 19 23.65 5.98 1.83
N ILE A 20 22.93 4.89 2.14
CA ILE A 20 21.51 4.75 1.84
C ILE A 20 20.86 6.06 2.27
N THR A 21 20.33 6.83 1.30
CA THR A 21 19.71 8.11 1.63
C THR A 21 18.57 7.84 2.61
N ASP A 22 18.32 8.74 3.57
CA ASP A 22 17.25 8.55 4.56
C ASP A 22 15.91 8.21 3.88
N SER A 23 15.66 8.75 2.69
CA SER A 23 14.51 8.44 1.83
C SER A 23 14.47 6.96 1.39
N GLN A 24 15.56 6.39 0.87
CA GLN A 24 15.63 4.97 0.47
C GLN A 24 15.35 4.01 1.64
N ARG A 25 15.85 4.37 2.84
CA ARG A 25 15.57 3.62 4.07
C ARG A 25 14.09 3.70 4.43
N LEU A 26 13.49 4.90 4.41
CA LEU A 26 12.07 5.10 4.67
C LEU A 26 11.18 4.33 3.69
N PHE A 27 11.52 4.33 2.39
CA PHE A 27 10.82 3.53 1.38
C PHE A 27 10.90 2.04 1.68
N SER A 28 12.07 1.52 2.04
CA SER A 28 12.24 0.11 2.38
C SER A 28 11.40 -0.31 3.59
N ILE A 29 11.33 0.55 4.61
CA ILE A 29 10.48 0.34 5.78
C ILE A 29 9.00 0.37 5.39
N ALA A 30 8.57 1.34 4.59
CA ALA A 30 7.17 1.47 4.16
C ALA A 30 6.71 0.28 3.31
N VAL A 31 7.53 -0.15 2.34
CA VAL A 31 7.28 -1.34 1.50
C VAL A 31 7.17 -2.60 2.36
N SER A 32 8.11 -2.81 3.30
CA SER A 32 8.04 -3.96 4.20
C SER A 32 6.78 -3.95 5.08
N ARG A 33 6.36 -2.78 5.58
CA ARG A 33 5.16 -2.65 6.40
C ARG A 33 3.88 -2.96 5.62
N VAL A 34 3.74 -2.43 4.40
CA VAL A 34 2.57 -2.72 3.57
C VAL A 34 2.56 -4.17 3.10
N GLN A 35 3.71 -4.77 2.79
CA GLN A 35 3.82 -6.20 2.49
C GLN A 35 3.28 -7.07 3.63
N HIS A 36 3.66 -6.77 4.87
CA HIS A 36 3.12 -7.48 6.02
C HIS A 36 1.61 -7.29 6.18
N LEU A 37 1.08 -6.10 5.91
CA LEU A 37 -0.36 -5.83 5.92
C LEU A 37 -1.11 -6.58 4.81
N HIS A 38 -0.56 -6.60 3.60
CA HIS A 38 -1.15 -7.32 2.47
C HIS A 38 -1.15 -8.84 2.72
N LEU A 39 -0.03 -9.42 3.20
CA LEU A 39 0.03 -10.83 3.60
C LEU A 39 -1.00 -11.16 4.70
N LEU A 40 -1.18 -10.26 5.67
CA LEU A 40 -2.20 -10.41 6.70
C LEU A 40 -3.62 -10.38 6.10
N ALA A 41 -3.89 -9.47 5.16
CA ALA A 41 -5.17 -9.38 4.46
C ALA A 41 -5.46 -10.64 3.63
N GLN A 42 -4.45 -11.17 2.92
CA GLN A 42 -4.56 -12.44 2.19
C GLN A 42 -4.91 -13.60 3.11
N ARG A 43 -4.25 -13.71 4.26
CA ARG A 43 -4.53 -14.74 5.25
C ARG A 43 -5.95 -14.63 5.79
N LEU A 44 -6.36 -13.43 6.24
CA LEU A 44 -7.70 -13.19 6.77
C LEU A 44 -8.80 -13.55 5.76
N PHE A 45 -8.60 -13.18 4.50
CA PHE A 45 -9.53 -13.51 3.43
C PHE A 45 -9.56 -15.02 3.15
N GLY A 46 -8.40 -15.68 3.05
CA GLY A 46 -8.31 -17.12 2.83
C GLY A 46 -8.90 -17.95 3.96
N ASP A 47 -8.66 -17.55 5.22
CA ASP A 47 -9.24 -18.19 6.41
C ASP A 47 -10.78 -18.06 6.39
N PHE A 48 -11.29 -16.90 6.02
CA PHE A 48 -12.73 -16.67 5.86
C PHE A 48 -13.32 -17.54 4.75
N GLU A 49 -12.74 -17.53 3.54
CA GLU A 49 -13.20 -18.37 2.43
C GLU A 49 -13.20 -19.86 2.78
N SER A 50 -12.18 -20.31 3.51
CA SER A 50 -12.06 -21.71 3.93
C SER A 50 -13.10 -22.13 4.98
N SER A 51 -13.71 -21.17 5.69
CA SER A 51 -14.79 -21.43 6.64
C SER A 51 -16.18 -21.52 6.00
N LEU A 52 -16.32 -21.10 4.74
CA LEU A 52 -17.60 -21.11 4.02
C LEU A 52 -17.91 -22.50 3.45
N GLN A 53 -19.20 -22.79 3.27
CA GLN A 53 -19.62 -23.92 2.45
C GLN A 53 -19.33 -23.64 0.97
N ILE A 54 -19.08 -24.70 0.18
CA ILE A 54 -18.70 -24.59 -1.24
C ILE A 54 -19.75 -23.79 -2.05
N GLU A 55 -21.03 -23.96 -1.74
CA GLU A 55 -22.11 -23.26 -2.45
C GLU A 55 -22.18 -21.76 -2.08
N GLU A 56 -21.97 -21.42 -0.80
CA GLU A 56 -21.86 -20.03 -0.33
C GLU A 56 -20.68 -19.33 -0.96
N GLN A 57 -19.52 -20.00 -1.01
CA GLN A 57 -18.32 -19.47 -1.65
C GLN A 57 -18.56 -19.17 -3.14
N ARG A 58 -19.22 -20.08 -3.87
CA ARG A 58 -19.57 -19.87 -5.29
C ARG A 58 -20.51 -18.70 -5.49
N GLN A 59 -21.48 -18.50 -4.59
CA GLN A 59 -22.41 -17.38 -4.66
C GLN A 59 -21.70 -16.05 -4.38
N LEU A 60 -20.91 -15.96 -3.31
CA LEU A 60 -20.17 -14.75 -2.96
C LEU A 60 -19.12 -14.36 -4.02
N ASN A 61 -18.40 -15.34 -4.58
CA ASN A 61 -17.45 -15.10 -5.67
C ASN A 61 -18.12 -14.50 -6.91
N LYS A 62 -19.36 -14.88 -7.22
CA LYS A 62 -20.13 -14.30 -8.34
C LYS A 62 -20.57 -12.87 -8.06
N ILE A 63 -20.93 -12.58 -6.82
CA ILE A 63 -21.42 -11.27 -6.38
C ILE A 63 -20.27 -10.25 -6.33
N PHE A 64 -19.11 -10.63 -5.79
CA PHE A 64 -17.97 -9.72 -5.68
C PHE A 64 -17.34 -9.30 -7.01
N LEU A 65 -17.53 -10.10 -8.08
CA LEU A 65 -17.14 -9.68 -9.43
C LEU A 65 -17.90 -8.42 -9.91
N GLN A 66 -18.97 -8.01 -9.22
CA GLN A 66 -19.77 -6.83 -9.52
C GLN A 66 -19.69 -5.70 -8.47
N ASP A 67 -19.11 -5.94 -7.29
CA ASP A 67 -19.16 -4.98 -6.19
C ASP A 67 -17.97 -4.01 -6.15
N PHE A 68 -18.28 -2.74 -5.87
CA PHE A 68 -17.32 -1.65 -5.73
C PHE A 68 -16.78 -1.60 -4.30
N CYS A 69 -15.48 -1.38 -4.16
CA CYS A 69 -14.90 -1.01 -2.88
C CYS A 69 -15.07 0.49 -2.65
N ASN A 70 -15.24 0.90 -1.39
CA ASN A 70 -15.32 2.31 -1.04
C ASN A 70 -14.12 3.14 -1.53
N SER A 71 -12.96 2.51 -1.65
CA SER A 71 -11.74 3.09 -2.20
C SER A 71 -11.77 3.33 -3.71
N ASP A 72 -12.75 2.79 -4.45
CA ASP A 72 -12.82 2.94 -5.91
C ASP A 72 -13.20 4.37 -6.35
N TYR A 73 -13.69 5.21 -5.42
CA TYR A 73 -13.83 6.67 -5.64
C TYR A 73 -12.48 7.42 -5.63
N ILE A 74 -11.41 6.81 -5.11
CA ILE A 74 -10.07 7.38 -5.15
C ILE A 74 -9.53 7.18 -6.56
N ILE A 75 -9.38 8.26 -7.31
CA ILE A 75 -8.81 8.23 -8.67
C ILE A 75 -7.37 7.71 -8.58
N SER A 76 -7.20 6.46 -9.00
CA SER A 76 -5.95 5.71 -8.90
C SER A 76 -5.56 5.14 -10.25
N PRO A 77 -4.25 5.00 -10.56
CA PRO A 77 -3.81 4.34 -11.77
C PRO A 77 -4.50 2.99 -11.97
N ILE A 78 -5.18 2.84 -13.12
CA ILE A 78 -6.04 1.68 -13.38
C ILE A 78 -5.27 0.46 -13.88
N ASP A 79 -4.08 0.67 -14.45
CA ASP A 79 -3.25 -0.37 -15.01
C ASP A 79 -1.75 -0.18 -14.69
N LYS A 80 -0.97 -1.20 -15.07
CA LYS A 80 0.48 -1.24 -14.90
C LYS A 80 1.15 -0.03 -15.57
N HIS A 81 0.69 0.36 -16.74
CA HIS A 81 1.31 1.39 -17.56
C HIS A 81 1.07 2.80 -16.98
N GLU A 82 -0.14 3.11 -16.52
CA GLU A 82 -0.43 4.36 -15.83
C GLU A 82 0.32 4.44 -14.48
N THR A 83 0.43 3.30 -13.78
CA THR A 83 1.22 3.20 -12.55
C THR A 83 2.70 3.53 -12.81
N GLN A 84 3.26 2.92 -13.87
CA GLN A 84 4.64 3.15 -14.31
C GLN A 84 4.89 4.56 -14.89
N ARG A 85 3.86 5.32 -15.27
CA ARG A 85 3.99 6.72 -15.71
C ARG A 85 3.73 7.77 -14.63
N SER A 86 3.01 7.41 -13.56
CA SER A 86 2.66 8.35 -12.48
C SER A 86 3.88 8.90 -11.74
N SER A 87 3.89 10.13 -11.22
CA SER A 87 5.03 10.61 -10.42
C SER A 87 5.15 9.88 -9.08
N VAL A 88 6.34 9.91 -8.44
CA VAL A 88 6.53 9.36 -7.08
C VAL A 88 5.55 10.00 -6.10
N LEU A 89 5.39 11.33 -6.15
CA LEU A 89 4.47 12.04 -5.27
C LEU A 89 3.02 11.62 -5.49
N LYS A 90 2.56 11.47 -6.75
CA LYS A 90 1.20 10.98 -7.07
C LYS A 90 0.97 9.60 -6.44
N LEU A 91 1.92 8.66 -6.60
CA LEU A 91 1.80 7.31 -6.02
C LEU A 91 1.76 7.34 -4.49
N LEU A 92 2.58 8.18 -3.84
CA LEU A 92 2.58 8.34 -2.39
C LEU A 92 1.26 8.96 -1.88
N SER A 93 0.75 10.00 -2.55
CA SER A 93 -0.50 10.67 -2.16
C SER A 93 -1.70 9.74 -2.28
N ILE A 94 -1.79 8.95 -3.35
CA ILE A 94 -2.86 7.95 -3.52
C ILE A 94 -2.72 6.84 -2.47
N SER A 95 -1.49 6.36 -2.23
CA SER A 95 -1.22 5.36 -1.18
C SER A 95 -1.69 5.84 0.18
N TYR A 96 -1.40 7.11 0.54
CA TYR A 96 -1.87 7.71 1.78
C TYR A 96 -3.40 7.70 1.88
N ARG A 97 -4.10 8.13 0.82
CA ARG A 97 -5.58 8.16 0.81
C ARG A 97 -6.20 6.78 0.92
N LEU A 98 -5.62 5.77 0.27
CA LEU A 98 -6.05 4.38 0.44
C LEU A 98 -5.91 3.95 1.89
N ILE A 99 -4.74 4.15 2.52
CA ILE A 99 -4.51 3.77 3.92
C ILE A 99 -5.47 4.50 4.87
N GLU A 100 -5.64 5.81 4.68
CA GLU A 100 -6.55 6.65 5.48
C GLU A 100 -8.00 6.16 5.38
N SER A 101 -8.45 5.76 4.19
CA SER A 101 -9.82 5.24 4.00
C SER A 101 -10.12 3.98 4.82
N TRP A 102 -9.08 3.26 5.27
CA TRP A 102 -9.21 2.05 6.09
C TRP A 102 -9.21 2.30 7.60
N GLU A 103 -9.07 3.54 8.08
CA GLU A 103 -9.04 3.85 9.52
C GLU A 103 -10.29 3.33 10.25
N PHE A 104 -11.46 3.59 9.68
CA PHE A 104 -12.73 3.17 10.27
C PHE A 104 -13.12 1.73 9.85
N PRO A 105 -13.13 1.37 8.56
CA PRO A 105 -13.56 0.03 8.13
C PRO A 105 -12.72 -1.11 8.72
N SER A 106 -11.44 -0.87 9.02
CA SER A 106 -10.57 -1.89 9.63
C SER A 106 -11.06 -2.39 11.00
N ARG A 107 -11.89 -1.60 11.70
CA ARG A 107 -12.48 -1.99 13.00
C ARG A 107 -13.57 -3.05 12.84
N SER A 108 -14.15 -3.16 11.66
CA SER A 108 -15.17 -4.17 11.32
C SER A 108 -14.59 -5.42 10.67
N LEU A 109 -13.27 -5.48 10.45
CA LEU A 109 -12.63 -6.69 9.89
C LEU A 109 -12.85 -7.89 10.80
N ASN A 110 -13.04 -9.05 10.18
CA ASN A 110 -13.19 -10.30 10.91
C ASN A 110 -11.93 -10.62 11.73
N GLY A 111 -12.14 -11.19 12.91
CA GLY A 111 -11.10 -11.49 13.88
C GLY A 111 -11.40 -10.93 15.27
N GLY A 112 -10.64 -11.40 16.27
CA GLY A 112 -10.76 -10.91 17.65
C GLY A 112 -10.35 -9.44 17.80
N SER A 113 -10.77 -8.82 18.91
CA SER A 113 -10.43 -7.42 19.26
C SER A 113 -8.92 -7.14 19.19
N ALA A 114 -8.09 -8.08 19.64
CA ALA A 114 -6.63 -7.99 19.57
C ALA A 114 -6.10 -7.87 18.13
N GLN A 115 -6.70 -8.60 17.18
CA GLN A 115 -6.27 -8.57 15.78
C GLN A 115 -6.69 -7.27 15.10
N ARG A 116 -7.92 -6.79 15.34
CA ARG A 116 -8.40 -5.49 14.85
C ARG A 116 -7.54 -4.34 15.36
N TYR A 117 -7.15 -4.38 16.63
CA TYR A 117 -6.22 -3.42 17.21
C TYR A 117 -4.84 -3.44 16.52
N GLN A 118 -4.29 -4.64 16.26
CA GLN A 118 -3.02 -4.77 15.55
C GLN A 118 -3.09 -4.23 14.11
N ILE A 119 -4.18 -4.47 13.39
CA ILE A 119 -4.37 -3.93 12.03
C ILE A 119 -4.42 -2.40 12.09
N SER A 120 -5.19 -1.83 13.02
CA SER A 120 -5.31 -0.39 13.21
C SER A 120 -3.96 0.27 13.50
N GLN A 121 -3.15 -0.35 14.37
CA GLN A 121 -1.78 0.10 14.67
C GLN A 121 -0.88 0.06 13.44
N LYS A 122 -0.86 -1.06 12.71
CA LYS A 122 -0.05 -1.21 11.48
C LYS A 122 -0.43 -0.20 10.41
N LEU A 123 -1.73 0.08 10.22
CA LEU A 123 -2.21 1.11 9.29
C LEU A 123 -1.73 2.50 9.72
N SER A 124 -1.84 2.86 11.01
CA SER A 124 -1.38 4.15 11.53
C SER A 124 0.14 4.34 11.36
N GLU A 125 0.92 3.30 11.64
CA GLU A 125 2.37 3.33 11.44
C GLU A 125 2.78 3.46 9.96
N LEU A 126 2.08 2.75 9.07
CA LEU A 126 2.29 2.85 7.63
C LEU A 126 1.92 4.25 7.13
N MET A 127 0.76 4.77 7.52
CA MET A 127 0.27 6.11 7.16
C MET A 127 1.29 7.20 7.55
N ARG A 128 1.82 7.13 8.78
CA ARG A 128 2.88 8.06 9.24
C ARG A 128 4.15 7.95 8.39
N GLY A 129 4.56 6.73 8.04
CA GLY A 129 5.72 6.49 7.19
C GLY A 129 5.55 7.08 5.78
N VAL A 130 4.38 6.88 5.17
CA VAL A 130 4.05 7.45 3.85
C VAL A 130 4.00 8.98 3.92
N GLN A 131 3.46 9.57 4.99
CA GLN A 131 3.44 11.03 5.16
C GLN A 131 4.85 11.63 5.25
N LEU A 132 5.80 10.95 5.90
CA LEU A 132 7.20 11.38 5.91
C LEU A 132 7.83 11.31 4.51
N LEU A 133 7.52 10.26 3.75
CA LEU A 133 7.98 10.12 2.36
C LEU A 133 7.39 11.21 1.46
N ILE A 134 6.12 11.57 1.63
CA ILE A 134 5.49 12.69 0.90
C ILE A 134 6.28 13.98 1.15
N LYS A 135 6.53 14.33 2.42
CA LYS A 135 7.30 15.54 2.78
C LYS A 135 8.70 15.52 2.16
N ALA A 136 9.42 14.41 2.29
CA ALA A 136 10.77 14.27 1.74
C ALA A 136 10.83 14.35 0.20
N ASN A 137 9.72 14.13 -0.50
CA ASN A 137 9.64 14.20 -1.97
C ASN A 137 8.93 15.48 -2.46
N GLN A 138 8.46 16.36 -1.58
CA GLN A 138 7.87 17.66 -1.93
C GLN A 138 8.93 18.74 -2.13
N ASP A 139 10.06 18.69 -1.41
CA ASP A 139 11.11 19.73 -1.41
C ASP A 139 11.90 19.87 -2.74
N GLY A 140 11.50 19.17 -3.80
CA GLY A 140 12.11 19.26 -5.14
C GLY A 140 11.11 19.24 -6.30
N ALA A 141 9.81 19.24 -6.05
CA ALA A 141 8.77 19.26 -7.08
C ALA A 141 7.90 20.51 -6.91
N GLU A 142 7.71 21.25 -8.01
CA GLU A 142 6.79 22.37 -8.08
C GLU A 142 5.46 22.02 -7.43
N ILE A 143 4.98 22.96 -6.61
CA ILE A 143 3.72 22.91 -5.88
C ILE A 143 2.64 22.39 -6.83
N PHE A 144 2.06 21.22 -6.50
CA PHE A 144 0.86 20.74 -7.16
C PHE A 144 -0.28 21.72 -6.85
N SER A 145 -0.43 22.71 -7.74
CA SER A 145 -1.64 23.47 -7.94
C SER A 145 -2.36 22.87 -9.14
N ASP A 146 -2.92 21.66 -8.97
CA ASP A 146 -4.18 21.33 -9.63
C ASP A 146 -4.78 20.06 -9.04
N GLY A 147 -6.11 20.04 -8.93
CA GLY A 147 -6.87 18.89 -8.46
C GLY A 147 -7.24 18.98 -6.98
N VAL A 148 -8.28 19.76 -6.70
CA VAL A 148 -9.21 19.61 -5.58
C VAL A 148 -9.10 18.20 -4.97
N VAL A 149 -8.51 18.09 -3.78
CA VAL A 149 -8.68 16.88 -2.96
C VAL A 149 -10.16 16.85 -2.63
N PRO A 150 -10.98 15.96 -3.22
CA PRO A 150 -12.37 15.91 -2.81
C PRO A 150 -12.34 15.45 -1.36
N GLN A 151 -12.90 16.26 -0.46
CA GLN A 151 -13.28 15.80 0.87
C GLN A 151 -14.33 14.71 0.64
N LEU A 152 -13.87 13.47 0.50
CA LEU A 152 -14.73 12.31 0.44
C LEU A 152 -15.32 12.13 1.83
N ALA A 153 -16.65 12.02 1.89
CA ALA A 153 -17.40 11.88 3.13
C ALA A 153 -16.80 10.76 3.99
N PRO A 154 -16.91 10.84 5.33
CA PRO A 154 -16.40 9.80 6.22
C PRO A 154 -16.91 8.44 5.75
N TYR A 155 -15.99 7.54 5.37
CA TYR A 155 -16.26 6.18 4.87
C TYR A 155 -16.93 5.26 5.92
N GLY A 156 -17.47 5.82 7.00
CA GLY A 156 -17.88 5.13 8.21
C GLY A 156 -19.25 4.44 8.15
N ASN A 157 -20.10 4.75 7.18
CA ASN A 157 -21.51 4.33 7.26
C ASN A 157 -21.90 3.16 6.34
N TYR A 158 -21.09 2.78 5.34
CA TYR A 158 -21.45 1.70 4.40
C TYR A 158 -21.54 0.34 5.09
N TYR A 159 -20.66 0.07 6.07
CA TYR A 159 -20.56 -1.24 6.72
C TYR A 159 -21.43 -1.37 7.99
N GLN A 160 -22.22 -0.35 8.36
CA GLN A 160 -22.86 -0.26 9.67
C GLN A 160 -24.38 -0.54 9.68
N SER A 161 -25.05 -0.57 8.52
CA SER A 161 -26.50 -0.79 8.43
C SER A 161 -26.81 -2.12 7.73
N LEU A 162 -27.54 -3.03 8.40
CA LEU A 162 -28.31 -4.20 7.89
C LEU A 162 -27.92 -5.57 8.50
N GLY A 163 -28.86 -6.53 8.42
CA GLY A 163 -29.01 -7.76 9.24
C GLY A 163 -28.09 -8.95 8.93
N GLU A 164 -28.38 -10.11 9.57
CA GLU A 164 -27.45 -11.25 9.70
C GLU A 164 -27.05 -11.95 8.38
N ASP A 165 -27.95 -12.13 7.40
CA ASP A 165 -27.59 -12.72 6.08
C ASP A 165 -26.72 -11.77 5.23
N GLU A 166 -26.85 -10.47 5.44
CA GLU A 166 -25.97 -9.47 4.84
C GLU A 166 -24.59 -9.43 5.51
N SER A 167 -24.41 -10.11 6.66
CA SER A 167 -23.14 -10.11 7.40
C SER A 167 -22.04 -10.92 6.71
N LEU A 168 -22.37 -12.04 6.03
CA LEU A 168 -21.40 -12.86 5.30
C LEU A 168 -20.94 -12.17 4.03
N ARG A 169 -21.88 -11.64 3.25
CA ARG A 169 -21.56 -10.83 2.06
C ARG A 169 -20.71 -9.62 2.43
N ARG A 170 -21.12 -8.87 3.46
CA ARG A 170 -20.36 -7.71 3.96
C ARG A 170 -18.96 -8.08 4.42
N SER A 171 -18.84 -9.18 5.17
CA SER A 171 -17.56 -9.71 5.62
C SER A 171 -16.64 -10.03 4.46
N TYR A 172 -17.19 -10.72 3.46
CA TYR A 172 -16.49 -11.05 2.23
C TYR A 172 -16.03 -9.77 1.50
N GLU A 173 -16.94 -8.84 1.24
CA GLU A 173 -16.66 -7.56 0.57
C GLU A 173 -15.56 -6.77 1.31
N LEU A 174 -15.69 -6.61 2.64
CA LEU A 174 -14.74 -5.86 3.44
C LEU A 174 -13.34 -6.49 3.41
N LEU A 175 -13.24 -7.81 3.55
CA LEU A 175 -11.96 -8.52 3.50
C LEU A 175 -11.35 -8.49 2.10
N ALA A 176 -12.17 -8.67 1.06
CA ALA A 176 -11.72 -8.64 -0.33
C ALA A 176 -11.24 -7.23 -0.73
N CYS A 177 -11.97 -6.18 -0.32
CA CYS A 177 -11.56 -4.79 -0.52
C CYS A 177 -10.28 -4.46 0.24
N PHE A 178 -10.15 -4.91 1.49
CA PHE A 178 -8.93 -4.68 2.26
C PHE A 178 -7.72 -5.32 1.60
N LYS A 179 -7.85 -6.57 1.15
CA LYS A 179 -6.83 -7.27 0.38
C LYS A 179 -6.47 -6.53 -0.91
N LYS A 180 -7.48 -6.11 -1.69
CA LYS A 180 -7.32 -5.36 -2.95
C LYS A 180 -6.53 -4.08 -2.73
N ASP A 181 -6.90 -3.29 -1.73
CA ASP A 181 -6.30 -1.99 -1.49
C ASP A 181 -4.89 -2.10 -0.92
N MET A 182 -4.64 -3.04 -0.01
CA MET A 182 -3.26 -3.27 0.49
C MET A 182 -2.32 -3.73 -0.63
N HIS A 183 -2.82 -4.54 -1.58
CA HIS A 183 -2.05 -4.90 -2.78
C HIS A 183 -1.76 -3.67 -3.68
N LYS A 184 -2.75 -2.78 -3.89
CA LYS A 184 -2.54 -1.53 -4.62
C LYS A 184 -1.48 -0.65 -3.95
N VAL A 185 -1.58 -0.45 -2.64
CA VAL A 185 -0.59 0.34 -1.87
C VAL A 185 0.80 -0.30 -1.95
N GLU A 186 0.91 -1.63 -1.82
CA GLU A 186 2.18 -2.34 -2.00
C GLU A 186 2.79 -2.08 -3.38
N THR A 187 1.97 -2.20 -4.43
CA THR A 187 2.39 -1.95 -5.81
C THR A 187 2.90 -0.52 -5.98
N TYR A 188 2.14 0.47 -5.52
CA TYR A 188 2.49 1.89 -5.65
C TYR A 188 3.77 2.25 -4.88
N LEU A 189 3.92 1.78 -3.63
CA LEU A 189 5.13 2.03 -2.85
C LEU A 189 6.36 1.33 -3.43
N THR A 190 6.19 0.13 -3.98
CA THR A 190 7.27 -0.61 -4.65
C THR A 190 7.73 0.12 -5.91
N VAL A 191 6.80 0.55 -6.76
CA VAL A 191 7.11 1.33 -7.97
C VAL A 191 7.79 2.65 -7.60
N ALA A 192 7.27 3.37 -6.59
CA ALA A 192 7.85 4.62 -6.12
C ALA A 192 9.29 4.43 -5.60
N LYS A 193 9.55 3.37 -4.82
CA LYS A 193 10.88 3.01 -4.35
C LYS A 193 11.84 2.74 -5.52
N CYS A 194 11.42 1.97 -6.51
CA CYS A 194 12.24 1.59 -7.66
C CYS A 194 12.66 2.79 -8.51
N ARG A 195 11.83 3.85 -8.59
CA ARG A 195 12.20 5.07 -9.32
C ARG A 195 13.31 5.89 -8.66
N LEU A 196 13.42 5.83 -7.33
CA LEU A 196 14.42 6.60 -6.57
C LEU A 196 15.71 5.81 -6.30
N SER A 197 15.74 4.53 -6.66
CA SER A 197 16.93 3.68 -6.57
C SER A 197 17.00 2.77 -7.79
N PRO A 198 17.59 3.24 -8.91
CA PRO A 198 17.75 2.45 -10.14
C PRO A 198 18.65 1.22 -9.95
N GLU A 199 19.45 1.19 -8.89
CA GLU A 199 20.36 0.09 -8.51
C GLU A 199 19.63 -1.07 -7.83
N ALA A 200 18.41 -0.85 -7.34
CA ALA A 200 17.53 -1.95 -6.99
C ALA A 200 17.12 -2.62 -8.30
N ASN A 201 17.52 -3.87 -8.54
CA ASN A 201 17.09 -4.71 -9.66
C ASN A 201 15.57 -4.92 -9.65
N CYS A 202 14.81 -3.87 -9.93
CA CYS A 202 13.37 -3.84 -9.94
C CYS A 202 12.91 -4.28 -11.32
N THR A 203 12.53 -5.55 -11.45
CA THR A 203 11.70 -6.01 -12.56
C THR A 203 10.27 -5.52 -12.33
N LEU A 204 9.92 -4.39 -12.95
CA LEU A 204 8.57 -3.80 -12.92
C LEU A 204 7.57 -4.53 -13.82
#